data_AF-A0A349TLX9-F1
#
_entry.id   AF-A0A349TLX9-F1
#
_cell.length_a   1.000
_cell.length_b   1.000
_cell.length_c   1.000
_cell.angle_alpha   90.00
_cell.angle_beta   90.00
_cell.angle_gamma   90.00
#
_symmetry.space_group_name_H-M   'P 1'
#
loop_
_entity.id
_entity.type
_entity.pdbx_description
1 polymer ?
#
loop_
_entity_poly.entity_id
_entity_poly.type
_entity_poly.pdbx_seq_one_letter_code
_entity_poly.pdbx_strand_id
1 'polypeptide(L)'
;EILPPGLYVAFIVGAGLFALATSINSTFSWATKSVLIACDDGWLPRGLAVVNRRFNTPHILLSCLLVLGAAPVLAGWELRYIIMLGGGLVFIYDLIPLIAAFRLPEKLPQVFARAQMRLSATQLKSLCVFGALILLGQGALSFSDIDRTGWMLVAGYLLLVGAYVRFKQIDGETQAP
;
A
#
# COMPACT_ATOMS: atom_id res chain seq x y z
N GLU A 1 3.47 12.46 40.22
CA GLU A 1 3.64 11.46 39.15
C GLU A 1 2.35 10.66 39.00
N ILE A 2 1.97 10.28 37.78
CA ILE A 2 0.72 9.57 37.49
C ILE A 2 0.86 8.06 37.76
N LEU A 3 2.08 7.50 37.67
CA LEU A 3 2.42 6.10 37.94
C LEU A 3 3.79 5.98 38.62
N PRO A 4 4.05 4.92 39.42
CA PRO A 4 5.39 4.59 39.90
C PRO A 4 6.39 4.42 38.75
N PRO A 5 7.67 4.78 38.90
CA PRO A 5 8.64 4.83 37.79
C PRO A 5 8.73 3.54 36.96
N GLY A 6 8.79 2.38 37.60
CA GLY A 6 8.85 1.09 36.90
C GLY A 6 7.57 0.79 36.10
N LEU A 7 6.40 1.17 36.64
CA LEU A 7 5.12 0.98 35.97
C LEU A 7 4.94 1.96 34.81
N TYR A 8 5.45 3.18 34.93
CA TYR A 8 5.47 4.15 33.84
C TYR A 8 6.27 3.66 32.64
N VAL A 9 7.49 3.15 32.86
CA VAL A 9 8.33 2.60 31.78
C VAL A 9 7.68 1.38 31.14
N ALA A 10 7.19 0.44 31.96
CA ALA A 10 6.49 -0.75 31.46
C ALA A 10 5.27 -0.39 30.62
N PHE A 11 4.49 0.61 31.04
CA PHE A 11 3.32 1.07 30.31
C PHE A 11 3.68 1.70 28.96
N ILE A 12 4.63 2.64 28.92
CA ILE A 12 5.00 3.34 27.68
C ILE A 12 5.64 2.38 26.67
N VAL A 13 6.60 1.57 27.11
CA VAL A 13 7.28 0.59 26.24
C VAL A 13 6.29 -0.49 25.78
N GLY A 14 5.50 -1.03 26.71
CA GLY A 14 4.48 -2.03 26.40
C GLY A 14 3.47 -1.52 25.39
N ALA A 15 2.90 -0.32 25.60
CA ALA A 15 1.94 0.29 24.69
C ALA A 15 2.53 0.49 23.28
N GLY A 16 3.77 0.97 23.19
CA GLY A 16 4.48 1.12 21.91
C GLY A 16 4.68 -0.21 21.19
N LEU A 17 5.15 -1.25 21.89
CA LEU A 17 5.35 -2.58 21.31
C LEU A 17 4.03 -3.21 20.84
N PHE A 18 2.96 -3.12 21.62
CA PHE A 18 1.65 -3.63 21.22
C PHE A 18 1.07 -2.87 20.01
N ALA A 19 1.22 -1.54 19.98
CA ALA A 19 0.77 -0.74 18.83
C ALA A 19 1.52 -1.08 17.54
N LEU A 20 2.84 -1.32 17.64
CA LEU A 20 3.64 -1.76 16.50
C LEU A 20 3.27 -3.19 16.06
N ALA A 21 3.12 -4.11 17.03
CA ALA A 21 2.74 -5.50 16.74
C ALA A 21 1.38 -5.60 16.04
N THR A 22 0.37 -4.85 16.51
CA THR A 22 -0.95 -4.83 15.87
C THR A 22 -0.91 -4.20 14.48
N SER A 23 -0.13 -3.13 14.30
CA SER A 23 0.04 -2.48 12.99
C SER A 23 0.73 -3.40 11.99
N ILE A 24 1.85 -4.03 12.36
CA ILE A 24 2.59 -4.97 11.50
C ILE A 24 1.69 -6.18 11.17
N ASN A 25 1.03 -6.76 12.17
CA ASN A 25 0.15 -7.91 11.95
C ASN A 25 -1.01 -7.58 10.99
N SER A 26 -1.58 -6.37 11.12
CA SER A 26 -2.62 -5.90 10.20
C SER A 26 -2.07 -5.78 8.78
N THR A 27 -0.89 -5.15 8.62
CA THR A 27 -0.22 -4.99 7.31
C THR A 27 0.02 -6.32 6.62
N PHE A 28 0.57 -7.31 7.32
CA PHE A 28 0.80 -8.64 6.75
C PHE A 28 -0.50 -9.36 6.36
N SER A 29 -1.58 -9.11 7.11
CA SER A 29 -2.88 -9.74 6.88
C SER A 29 -3.59 -9.22 5.61
N TRP A 30 -3.51 -7.92 5.32
CA TRP A 30 -4.18 -7.35 4.14
C TRP A 30 -3.29 -7.31 2.90
N ALA A 31 -1.97 -7.07 3.04
CA ALA A 31 -1.06 -6.92 1.90
C ALA A 31 -1.01 -8.17 1.01
N THR A 32 -1.13 -9.36 1.61
CA THR A 32 -1.13 -10.62 0.86
C THR A 32 -2.38 -10.83 0.01
N LYS A 33 -3.54 -10.30 0.44
CA LYS A 33 -4.82 -10.50 -0.26
C LYS A 33 -4.82 -9.87 -1.65
N SER A 34 -4.35 -8.63 -1.78
CA SER A 34 -4.27 -7.95 -3.08
C SER A 34 -3.33 -8.67 -4.04
N VAL A 35 -2.24 -9.24 -3.53
CA VAL A 35 -1.27 -10.00 -4.34
C VAL A 35 -1.84 -11.36 -4.77
N LEU A 36 -2.62 -12.02 -3.91
CA LEU A 36 -3.34 -13.26 -4.27
C LEU A 36 -4.33 -13.02 -5.41
N ILE A 37 -5.16 -11.97 -5.31
CA ILE A 37 -6.09 -11.59 -6.37
C ILE A 37 -5.33 -11.31 -7.67
N ALA A 38 -4.19 -10.60 -7.61
CA ALA A 38 -3.35 -10.39 -8.78
C ALA A 38 -2.77 -11.69 -9.37
N CYS A 39 -2.50 -12.72 -8.56
CA CYS A 39 -2.10 -14.03 -9.06
C CYS A 39 -3.26 -14.76 -9.76
N ASP A 40 -4.47 -14.66 -9.20
CA ASP A 40 -5.69 -15.26 -9.76
C ASP A 40 -6.06 -14.63 -11.10
N ASP A 41 -5.94 -13.30 -11.19
CA ASP A 41 -6.11 -12.50 -12.41
C ASP A 41 -4.98 -12.71 -13.44
N GLY A 42 -3.99 -13.56 -13.16
CA GLY A 42 -2.88 -13.88 -14.06
C GLY A 42 -1.77 -12.83 -14.14
N TRP A 43 -1.86 -11.75 -13.35
CA TRP A 43 -0.85 -10.70 -13.27
C TRP A 43 0.43 -11.15 -12.59
N LEU A 44 0.42 -12.16 -11.72
CA LEU A 44 1.60 -12.67 -11.01
C LEU A 44 1.66 -14.22 -11.06
N PRO A 45 2.83 -14.84 -10.88
CA PRO A 45 2.95 -16.29 -11.00
C PRO A 45 2.14 -17.00 -9.91
N ARG A 46 1.32 -17.99 -10.31
CA ARG A 46 0.48 -18.80 -9.40
C ARG A 46 1.28 -19.50 -8.29
N GLY A 47 2.58 -19.74 -8.50
CA GLY A 47 3.48 -20.29 -7.48
C GLY A 47 3.65 -19.39 -6.24
N LEU A 48 3.37 -18.08 -6.35
CA LEU A 48 3.32 -17.18 -5.18
C LEU A 48 2.02 -17.36 -4.38
N ALA A 49 0.93 -17.77 -5.02
CA ALA A 49 -0.38 -17.90 -4.40
C ALA A 49 -0.57 -19.20 -3.58
N VAL A 50 0.51 -19.91 -3.25
CA VAL A 50 0.42 -21.16 -2.50
C VAL A 50 0.04 -20.89 -1.04
N VAL A 51 -1.09 -21.43 -0.64
CA VAL A 51 -1.57 -21.41 0.75
C VAL A 51 -1.17 -22.69 1.49
N ASN A 52 -0.84 -22.54 2.76
CA ASN A 52 -0.54 -23.67 3.64
C ASN A 52 -1.82 -24.48 3.89
N ARG A 53 -1.80 -25.81 3.70
CA ARG A 53 -2.98 -26.67 3.85
C ARG A 53 -3.58 -26.69 5.27
N ARG A 54 -2.77 -26.52 6.31
CA ARG A 54 -3.21 -26.61 7.71
C ARG A 54 -3.78 -25.29 8.21
N PHE A 55 -3.16 -24.17 7.82
CA PHE A 55 -3.48 -22.84 8.36
C PHE A 55 -4.17 -21.91 7.36
N ASN A 56 -4.28 -22.33 6.10
CA ASN A 56 -4.82 -21.54 4.99
C ASN A 56 -4.13 -20.17 4.81
N THR A 57 -2.82 -20.13 5.05
CA THR A 57 -2.02 -18.90 5.01
C THR A 57 -1.12 -18.84 3.77
N PRO A 58 -1.01 -17.70 3.08
CA PRO A 58 -0.13 -17.52 1.92
C PRO A 58 1.33 -17.33 2.38
N HIS A 59 1.91 -18.41 2.92
CA HIS A 59 3.20 -18.40 3.60
C HIS A 59 4.35 -17.91 2.72
N ILE A 60 4.35 -18.21 1.41
CA ILE A 60 5.36 -17.69 0.48
C ILE A 60 5.29 -16.16 0.41
N LEU A 61 4.10 -15.59 0.21
CA LEU A 61 3.91 -14.14 0.18
C LEU A 61 4.29 -13.48 1.51
N LEU A 62 3.89 -14.08 2.64
CA LEU A 62 4.25 -13.57 3.97
C LEU A 62 5.77 -13.57 4.16
N SER A 63 6.47 -14.63 3.74
CA SER A 63 7.92 -14.70 3.78
C SER A 63 8.57 -13.66 2.86
N CYS A 64 8.05 -13.46 1.65
CA CYS A 64 8.53 -12.41 0.74
C CYS A 64 8.37 -11.01 1.34
N LEU A 65 7.20 -10.70 1.91
CA LEU A 65 6.94 -9.42 2.58
C LEU A 65 7.88 -9.20 3.77
N LEU A 66 8.14 -10.25 4.56
CA LEU A 66 9.06 -10.19 5.69
C LEU A 66 10.48 -9.89 5.23
N VAL A 67 10.98 -10.63 4.23
CA VAL A 67 12.35 -10.43 3.71
C VAL A 67 12.48 -9.05 3.09
N LEU A 68 11.53 -8.61 2.28
CA LEU A 68 11.55 -7.29 1.63
C LEU A 68 11.51 -6.16 2.66
N GLY A 69 10.65 -6.26 3.68
CA GLY A 69 10.53 -5.25 4.72
C GLY A 69 11.71 -5.22 5.69
N ALA A 70 12.32 -6.37 6.00
CA ALA A 70 13.47 -6.46 6.89
C ALA A 70 14.79 -6.12 6.20
N ALA A 71 14.92 -6.35 4.89
CA ALA A 71 16.17 -6.15 4.14
C ALA A 71 16.83 -4.78 4.36
N PRO A 72 16.14 -3.63 4.21
CA PRO A 72 16.79 -2.32 4.41
C PRO A 72 17.17 -2.09 5.88
N VAL A 73 16.39 -2.62 6.83
CA VAL A 73 16.69 -2.52 8.26
C VAL A 73 17.97 -3.31 8.60
N LEU A 74 18.07 -4.53 8.08
CA LEU A 74 19.26 -5.38 8.26
C LEU A 74 20.49 -4.83 7.53
N ALA A 75 20.28 -4.12 6.42
CA ALA A 75 21.34 -3.41 5.69
C ALA A 75 21.80 -2.11 6.38
N GLY A 76 21.22 -1.75 7.54
CA GLY A 76 21.60 -0.58 8.31
C GLY A 76 21.14 0.75 7.71
N TRP A 77 20.10 0.73 6.85
CA TRP A 77 19.55 1.97 6.30
C TRP A 77 18.85 2.78 7.40
N GLU A 78 18.93 4.10 7.31
CA GLU A 78 18.25 4.99 8.23
C GLU A 78 16.74 4.79 8.14
N LEU A 79 16.07 4.61 9.27
CA LEU A 79 14.62 4.40 9.32
C LEU A 79 13.85 5.52 8.63
N ARG A 80 14.29 6.79 8.80
CA ARG A 80 13.69 7.94 8.12
C ARG A 80 13.72 7.77 6.60
N TYR A 81 14.86 7.34 6.05
CA TYR A 81 15.02 7.12 4.62
C TYR A 81 14.08 6.02 4.10
N ILE A 82 13.93 4.92 4.85
CA ILE A 82 12.99 3.83 4.51
C ILE A 82 11.55 4.35 4.47
N ILE A 83 11.16 5.15 5.49
CA ILE A 83 9.82 5.74 5.58
C ILE A 83 9.55 6.67 4.40
N MET A 84 10.53 7.48 4.00
CA MET A 84 10.40 8.42 2.89
C MET A 84 10.23 7.73 1.54
N LEU A 85 11.04 6.69 1.27
CA LEU A 85 10.89 5.86 0.06
C LEU A 85 9.52 5.18 0.00
N GLY A 86 9.08 4.59 1.12
CA GLY A 86 7.75 3.97 1.22
C GLY A 86 6.62 4.98 1.01
N GLY A 87 6.68 6.12 1.70
CA GLY A 87 5.68 7.19 1.62
C GLY A 87 5.53 7.78 0.22
N GLY A 88 6.64 7.93 -0.51
CA GLY A 88 6.63 8.39 -1.90
C GLY A 88 5.91 7.43 -2.85
N LEU A 89 6.08 6.12 -2.67
CA LEU A 89 5.37 5.11 -3.46
C LEU A 89 3.88 5.02 -3.09
N VAL A 90 3.54 5.10 -1.80
CA VAL A 90 2.16 5.12 -1.31
C VAL A 90 1.40 6.32 -1.87
N PHE A 91 2.03 7.50 -1.93
CA PHE A 91 1.46 8.69 -2.55
C PHE A 91 1.01 8.44 -4.00
N ILE A 92 1.85 7.80 -4.82
CA ILE A 92 1.52 7.48 -6.22
C ILE A 92 0.33 6.53 -6.28
N TYR A 93 0.31 5.52 -5.42
CA TYR A 93 -0.78 4.54 -5.33
C TYR A 93 -2.11 5.20 -4.94
N ASP A 94 -2.11 6.09 -3.95
CA ASP A 94 -3.32 6.75 -3.43
C ASP A 94 -3.93 7.76 -4.41
N LEU A 95 -3.16 8.27 -5.37
CA LEU A 95 -3.71 9.11 -6.44
C LEU A 95 -4.67 8.35 -7.36
N ILE A 96 -4.47 7.04 -7.55
CA ILE A 96 -5.31 6.22 -8.45
C ILE A 96 -6.78 6.20 -8.01
N PRO A 97 -7.12 5.77 -6.77
CA PRO A 97 -8.51 5.77 -6.32
C PRO A 97 -9.09 7.19 -6.24
N LEU A 98 -8.28 8.21 -5.97
CA LEU A 98 -8.71 9.60 -5.95
C LEU A 98 -9.14 10.10 -7.34
N ILE A 99 -8.34 9.81 -8.38
CA ILE A 99 -8.69 10.13 -9.77
C ILE A 99 -9.93 9.35 -10.21
N ALA A 100 -10.04 8.08 -9.81
CA ALA A 100 -11.21 7.26 -10.09
C ALA A 100 -12.48 7.85 -9.45
N ALA A 101 -12.40 8.27 -8.18
CA ALA A 101 -13.50 8.91 -7.46
C ALA A 101 -13.89 10.26 -8.11
N PHE A 102 -12.93 11.08 -8.50
CA PHE A 102 -13.21 12.36 -9.17
C PHE A 102 -13.99 12.19 -10.49
N ARG A 103 -13.68 11.13 -11.24
CA ARG A 103 -14.33 10.81 -12.52
C ARG A 103 -15.61 9.99 -12.39
N LEU A 104 -15.89 9.42 -11.21
CA LEU A 104 -17.01 8.52 -10.98
C LEU A 104 -18.38 9.11 -11.38
N PRO A 105 -18.73 10.37 -11.04
CA PRO A 105 -20.04 10.92 -11.39
C PRO A 105 -20.27 11.05 -12.90
N GLU A 106 -19.20 11.26 -13.68
CA GLU A 106 -19.28 11.45 -15.13
C GLU A 106 -19.21 10.12 -15.88
N LYS A 107 -18.36 9.20 -15.41
CA LYS A 107 -18.12 7.92 -16.09
C LYS A 107 -19.17 6.87 -15.76
N LEU A 108 -19.68 6.84 -14.52
CA LEU A 108 -20.64 5.85 -14.04
C LEU A 108 -21.77 6.51 -13.24
N PRO A 109 -22.59 7.38 -13.86
CA PRO A 109 -23.62 8.15 -13.17
C PRO A 109 -24.68 7.27 -12.49
N GLN A 110 -25.01 6.11 -13.07
CA GLN A 110 -25.98 5.18 -12.47
C GLN A 110 -25.45 4.53 -11.18
N VAL A 111 -24.16 4.21 -11.13
CA VAL A 111 -23.51 3.67 -9.93
C VAL A 111 -23.42 4.76 -8.87
N PHE A 112 -23.03 5.97 -9.27
CA PHE A 112 -22.95 7.12 -8.38
C PHE A 112 -24.32 7.47 -7.75
N ALA A 113 -25.40 7.44 -8.54
CA ALA A 113 -26.76 7.70 -8.03
C ALA A 113 -27.24 6.68 -6.98
N ARG A 114 -26.69 5.47 -6.99
CA ARG A 114 -27.00 4.40 -6.04
C ARG A 114 -26.01 4.32 -4.87
N ALA A 115 -25.01 5.20 -4.83
CA ALA A 115 -24.01 5.20 -3.78
C ALA A 115 -24.66 5.40 -2.39
N GLN A 116 -24.19 4.65 -1.39
CA GLN A 116 -24.66 4.79 -0.01
C GLN A 116 -24.38 6.19 0.55
N MET A 117 -23.25 6.78 0.15
CA MET A 117 -22.86 8.12 0.53
C MET A 117 -23.51 9.14 -0.42
N ARG A 118 -24.50 9.88 0.09
CA ARG A 118 -25.31 10.85 -0.66
C ARG A 118 -24.59 12.18 -0.90
N LEU A 119 -23.41 12.15 -1.50
CA LEU A 119 -22.72 13.37 -1.94
C LEU A 119 -23.24 13.84 -3.30
N SER A 120 -23.34 15.15 -3.49
CA SER A 120 -23.46 15.70 -4.85
C SER A 120 -22.15 15.53 -5.61
N ALA A 121 -22.20 15.54 -6.94
CA ALA A 121 -21.01 15.44 -7.78
C ALA A 121 -19.99 16.54 -7.44
N THR A 122 -20.45 17.75 -7.14
CA THR A 122 -19.60 18.88 -6.75
C THR A 122 -18.91 18.63 -5.41
N GLN A 123 -19.63 18.10 -4.41
CA GLN A 123 -19.05 17.77 -3.10
C GLN A 123 -17.99 16.67 -3.19
N LEU A 124 -18.25 15.62 -3.98
CA LEU A 124 -17.27 14.55 -4.18
C LEU A 124 -16.01 15.09 -4.88
N LYS A 125 -16.19 15.87 -5.95
CA LYS A 125 -15.07 16.46 -6.70
C LYS A 125 -14.26 17.42 -5.85
N SER A 126 -14.89 18.27 -5.03
CA SER A 126 -14.16 19.19 -4.14
C SER A 126 -13.37 18.44 -3.08
N LEU A 127 -13.96 17.39 -2.49
CA LEU A 127 -13.25 16.52 -1.55
C LEU A 127 -12.05 15.83 -2.21
N CYS A 128 -12.20 15.37 -3.46
CA CYS A 128 -11.10 14.77 -4.21
C CYS A 128 -9.99 15.78 -4.50
N VAL A 129 -10.32 17.02 -4.88
CA VAL A 129 -9.32 18.09 -5.10
C VAL A 129 -8.60 18.42 -3.80
N PHE A 130 -9.32 18.52 -2.68
CA PHE A 130 -8.72 18.74 -1.37
C PHE A 130 -7.78 17.59 -0.96
N GLY A 131 -8.23 16.34 -1.15
CA GLY A 131 -7.39 15.15 -0.94
C GLY A 131 -6.14 15.16 -1.82
N ALA A 132 -6.25 15.61 -3.07
CA ALA A 132 -5.11 15.72 -3.98
C ALA A 132 -4.08 16.73 -3.48
N LEU A 133 -4.52 17.87 -2.92
CA LEU A 133 -3.62 18.86 -2.32
C LEU A 133 -2.88 18.29 -1.10
N ILE A 134 -3.57 17.52 -0.25
CA ILE A 134 -2.94 16.84 0.89
C ILE A 134 -1.90 15.83 0.40
N LEU A 135 -2.27 14.99 -0.57
CA LEU A 135 -1.37 14.00 -1.15
C LEU A 135 -0.16 14.68 -1.80
N LEU A 136 -0.33 15.80 -2.52
CA LEU A 136 0.78 16.57 -3.08
C LEU A 136 1.71 17.10 -1.99
N GLY A 137 1.17 17.56 -0.85
CA GLY A 137 1.96 17.93 0.32
C GLY A 137 2.74 16.74 0.91
N GLN A 138 2.09 15.59 1.08
CA GLN A 138 2.74 14.35 1.52
C GLN A 138 3.85 13.92 0.55
N GLY A 139 3.59 13.98 -0.76
CA GLY A 139 4.56 13.68 -1.80
C GLY A 139 5.77 14.61 -1.71
N ALA A 140 5.54 15.92 -1.63
CA ALA A 140 6.62 16.90 -1.50
C ALA A 140 7.52 16.64 -0.28
N LEU A 141 6.92 16.29 0.88
CA LEU A 141 7.66 15.92 2.09
C LEU A 141 8.36 14.56 1.97
N SER A 142 7.73 13.59 1.31
CA SER A 142 8.33 12.25 1.14
C SER A 142 9.51 12.29 0.18
N PHE A 143 9.50 13.19 -0.80
CA PHE A 143 10.57 13.35 -1.78
C PHE A 143 11.62 14.41 -1.40
N SER A 144 11.42 15.21 -0.35
CA SER A 144 12.31 16.35 -0.01
C SER A 144 13.72 15.94 0.43
N ASP A 145 13.86 14.80 1.10
CA ASP A 145 15.15 14.27 1.56
C ASP A 145 15.59 13.02 0.77
N ILE A 146 14.94 12.73 -0.36
CA ILE A 146 15.35 11.61 -1.22
C ILE A 146 16.55 12.04 -2.05
N ASP A 147 17.67 11.34 -1.83
CA ASP A 147 18.92 11.54 -2.54
C ASP A 147 18.87 10.95 -3.96
N ARG A 148 19.97 11.10 -4.71
CA ARG A 148 20.07 10.55 -6.08
C ARG A 148 19.84 9.04 -6.10
N THR A 149 20.30 8.32 -5.07
CA THR A 149 20.11 6.86 -4.95
C THR A 149 18.64 6.51 -4.84
N GLY A 150 17.91 7.20 -3.98
CA GLY A 150 16.48 6.93 -3.79
C GLY A 150 15.66 7.25 -5.03
N TRP A 151 15.98 8.34 -5.75
CA TRP A 151 15.36 8.63 -7.04
C TRP A 151 15.64 7.55 -8.09
N MET A 152 16.87 7.00 -8.12
CA MET A 152 17.20 5.87 -8.99
C MET A 152 16.39 4.62 -8.63
N LEU A 153 16.18 4.35 -7.34
CA LEU A 153 15.36 3.22 -6.88
C LEU A 153 13.88 3.39 -7.27
N VAL A 154 13.31 4.58 -7.05
CA VAL A 154 11.91 4.87 -7.42
C VAL A 154 11.72 4.78 -8.94
N ALA A 155 12.60 5.42 -9.73
CA ALA A 155 12.54 5.36 -11.18
C ALA A 155 12.75 3.92 -11.69
N GLY A 156 13.71 3.20 -11.13
CA GLY A 156 13.97 1.79 -11.47
C GLY A 156 12.75 0.90 -11.19
N TYR A 157 12.09 1.09 -10.04
CA TYR A 157 10.86 0.39 -9.70
C TYR A 157 9.73 0.71 -10.68
N LEU A 158 9.48 1.99 -10.96
CA LEU A 158 8.42 2.41 -11.91
C LEU A 158 8.68 1.90 -13.33
N LEU A 159 9.94 1.92 -13.79
CA LEU A 159 10.32 1.37 -15.09
C LEU A 159 10.15 -0.14 -15.13
N LEU A 160 10.53 -0.86 -14.07
CA LEU A 160 10.34 -2.31 -13.96
C LEU A 160 8.85 -2.66 -14.01
N VAL A 161 8.01 -1.96 -13.25
CA VAL A 161 6.55 -2.15 -13.27
C VAL A 161 5.97 -1.81 -14.65
N GLY A 162 6.36 -0.68 -15.24
CA GLY A 162 5.89 -0.27 -16.56
C GLY A 162 6.29 -1.24 -17.67
N ALA A 163 7.53 -1.73 -17.65
CA ALA A 163 8.01 -2.76 -18.56
C ALA A 163 7.24 -4.07 -18.35
N TYR A 164 7.06 -4.49 -17.10
CA TYR A 164 6.30 -5.68 -16.75
C TYR A 164 4.88 -5.61 -17.31
N VAL A 165 4.15 -4.53 -17.05
CA VAL A 165 2.78 -4.32 -17.55
C VAL A 165 2.74 -4.32 -19.08
N ARG A 166 3.76 -3.76 -19.76
CA ARG A 166 3.79 -3.69 -21.22
C ARG A 166 4.10 -5.03 -21.90
N PHE A 167 5.00 -5.83 -21.32
CA PHE A 167 5.38 -7.13 -21.88
C PHE A 167 4.48 -8.27 -21.44
N LYS A 168 3.74 -8.08 -20.34
CA LYS A 168 2.75 -9.06 -19.90
C LYS A 168 1.56 -9.08 -20.85
N GLN A 169 1.58 -10.04 -21.77
CA GLN A 169 0.37 -10.47 -22.45
C GLN A 169 -0.50 -11.18 -21.41
N ILE A 170 -1.63 -10.56 -21.05
CA ILE A 170 -2.66 -11.23 -20.27
C ILE A 170 -3.44 -12.03 -21.30
N ASP A 171 -3.30 -13.35 -21.27
CA ASP A 171 -4.15 -14.24 -22.06
C ASP A 171 -5.59 -13.98 -21.62
N GLY A 172 -6.32 -13.22 -22.43
CA GLY A 172 -7.76 -13.10 -22.28
C GLY A 172 -8.36 -14.48 -22.53
N GLU A 173 -9.00 -15.04 -21.50
CA GLU A 173 -9.89 -16.21 -21.47
C GLU A 173 -9.48 -17.27 -20.44
N THR A 174 -10.07 -17.19 -19.25
CA THR A 174 -10.58 -18.39 -18.58
C THR A 174 -11.88 -18.04 -17.87
N GLN A 175 -12.97 -18.23 -18.62
CA GLN A 175 -14.33 -18.62 -18.22
C GLN A 175 -14.80 -18.23 -16.80
N ALA A 176 -15.84 -17.39 -16.78
CA ALA A 176 -16.83 -17.35 -15.72
C ALA A 176 -17.41 -18.76 -15.48
N PRO A 177 -17.62 -19.18 -14.22
CA PRO A 177 -18.65 -20.16 -13.90
C PRO A 177 -20.06 -19.57 -14.05
#